data_AF-A0A921GAR5-F1
#
_entry.id   AF-A0A921GAR5-F1
#
_cell.length_a   1.000
_cell.length_b   1.000
_cell.length_c   1.000
_cell.angle_alpha   90.00
_cell.angle_beta   90.00
_cell.angle_gamma   90.00
#
_symmetry.space_group_name_H-M   'P 1'
#
loop_
_entity.id
_entity.type
_entity.pdbx_description
1 polymer ?
#
loop_
_entity_poly.entity_id
_entity_poly.type
_entity_poly.pdbx_seq_one_letter_code
_entity_poly.pdbx_strand_id
1 'polypeptide(L)' 'MEGYCEQVGIPSDNAEFVDVYKKHFLNSYTRYSCLKNERLFMMTPTFVEKWLYIDGIPYIETLDIVHRQYELRQYVGV' A
#
# COMPACT_ATOMS: atom_id res chain seq x y z
N MET A 1 4.26 3.72 5.47
CA MET A 1 3.61 2.44 5.84
C MET A 1 4.72 1.43 6.05
N GLU A 2 4.60 0.66 7.11
CA GLU A 2 5.50 -0.41 7.51
C GLU A 2 4.72 -1.72 7.59
N GLY A 3 5.40 -2.85 7.43
CA GLY A 3 4.75 -4.15 7.44
C GLY A 3 5.67 -5.30 7.02
N TYR A 4 5.10 -6.49 6.99
CA TYR A 4 5.74 -7.68 6.44
C TYR A 4 5.55 -7.73 4.93
N CYS A 5 6.62 -8.07 4.22
CA CYS A 5 6.64 -8.23 2.77
C CYS A 5 7.07 -9.65 2.44
N GLU A 6 6.30 -10.34 1.62
CA GLU A 6 6.67 -11.65 1.11
C GLU A 6 6.39 -11.77 -0.39
N GLN A 7 7.28 -12.49 -1.08
CA GLN A 7 7.08 -12.81 -2.49
C GLN A 7 6.07 -13.95 -2.59
N VAL A 8 4.93 -13.72 -3.24
CA VAL A 8 3.85 -14.71 -3.39
C VAL A 8 3.80 -15.36 -4.78
N GLY A 9 4.73 -15.00 -5.67
CA GLY A 9 4.90 -15.62 -6.98
C GLY A 9 5.10 -14.61 -8.11
N ILE A 10 4.46 -14.87 -9.25
CA ILE A 10 4.38 -13.95 -10.38
C ILE A 10 2.91 -13.57 -10.62
N PRO A 11 2.61 -12.37 -11.17
CA PRO A 11 1.22 -11.94 -11.33
C PRO A 11 0.34 -12.89 -12.14
N SER A 12 0.86 -13.52 -13.20
CA SER A 12 0.09 -14.45 -14.05
C SER A 12 -0.45 -15.67 -13.30
N ASP A 13 0.13 -16.03 -12.16
CA ASP A 13 -0.27 -17.20 -11.38
C ASP A 13 -1.37 -16.85 -10.35
N ASN A 14 -1.73 -15.57 -10.23
CA ASN A 14 -2.74 -15.08 -9.32
C ASN A 14 -3.91 -14.43 -10.09
N ALA A 15 -4.95 -15.24 -10.37
CA ALA A 15 -6.10 -14.80 -11.17
C ALA A 15 -6.85 -13.62 -10.54
N GLU A 16 -7.05 -13.64 -9.21
CA GLU A 16 -7.73 -12.57 -8.49
C GLU A 16 -6.97 -11.23 -8.64
N PHE A 17 -5.66 -11.25 -8.45
CA PHE A 17 -4.82 -10.07 -8.65
C PHE A 17 -4.91 -9.57 -10.10
N VAL A 18 -4.81 -10.46 -11.08
CA VAL A 18 -4.86 -10.10 -12.51
C VAL A 18 -6.19 -9.45 -12.88
N ASP A 19 -7.30 -9.98 -12.38
CA ASP A 19 -8.63 -9.45 -12.69
C ASP A 19 -8.80 -8.03 -12.12
N VAL A 20 -8.38 -7.81 -10.87
CA VAL A 20 -8.39 -6.47 -10.25
C VAL A 20 -7.42 -5.53 -10.96
N TYR A 21 -6.22 -6.00 -11.29
CA TYR A 21 -5.19 -5.18 -11.92
C TYR A 21 -5.59 -4.75 -13.34
N LYS A 22 -6.16 -5.65 -14.15
CA LYS A 22 -6.73 -5.31 -15.46
C LYS A 22 -7.87 -4.31 -15.35
N LYS A 23 -8.78 -4.52 -14.38
CA LYS A 23 -9.95 -3.66 -14.19
C LYS A 23 -9.59 -2.22 -13.86
N HIS A 24 -8.59 -2.01 -13.01
CA HIS A 24 -8.24 -0.68 -12.52
C HIS A 24 -7.03 -0.05 -13.23
N PHE A 25 -6.15 -0.85 -13.85
CA PHE A 25 -4.88 -0.40 -14.42
C PHE A 25 -4.54 -1.10 -15.74
N LEU A 26 -5.52 -1.21 -16.65
CA LEU A 26 -5.37 -1.91 -17.94
C LEU A 26 -4.12 -1.50 -18.73
N ASN A 27 -3.81 -0.20 -18.78
CA ASN A 27 -2.64 0.31 -19.50
C ASN A 27 -1.32 -0.18 -18.90
N SER A 28 -1.22 -0.24 -17.58
CA SER A 28 -0.03 -0.74 -16.88
C SER A 28 0.11 -2.25 -17.07
N TYR A 29 -0.98 -3.00 -16.91
CA TYR A 29 -1.00 -4.44 -17.18
C TYR A 29 -0.52 -4.77 -18.59
N THR A 30 -1.08 -4.10 -19.61
CA THR A 30 -0.76 -4.36 -21.02
C THR A 30 0.70 -4.09 -21.36
N ARG A 31 1.35 -3.12 -20.70
CA ARG A 31 2.73 -2.71 -20.99
C ARG A 31 3.78 -3.43 -20.15
N TYR A 32 3.45 -3.80 -18.92
CA TYR A 32 4.44 -4.17 -17.91
C TYR A 32 4.23 -5.56 -17.29
N SER A 33 3.16 -6.27 -17.64
CA SER A 33 2.93 -7.63 -17.14
C SER A 33 3.42 -8.73 -18.09
N CYS A 34 3.50 -9.96 -17.57
CA CYS A 34 4.02 -11.16 -18.26
C CYS A 34 5.53 -11.09 -18.56
N LEU A 35 6.27 -10.21 -17.87
CA LEU A 35 7.72 -10.17 -17.96
C LEU A 35 8.29 -11.39 -17.21
N LYS A 36 9.29 -12.06 -17.78
CA LYS A 36 9.93 -13.26 -17.18
C LYS A 36 10.40 -13.05 -15.72
N ASN A 37 10.80 -11.82 -15.40
CA ASN A 37 11.32 -11.44 -14.09
C ASN A 37 10.32 -10.64 -13.24
N GLU A 38 9.06 -10.53 -13.66
CA GLU A 38 8.00 -9.92 -12.85
C GLU A 38 7.80 -10.75 -11.57
N ARG A 39 7.56 -10.07 -10.44
CA ARG A 39 7.33 -10.71 -9.14
C ARG A 39 6.16 -10.03 -8.47
N LEU A 40 5.32 -10.84 -7.82
CA LEU A 40 4.21 -10.38 -7.01
C LEU A 40 4.62 -10.46 -5.54
N PHE A 41 4.45 -9.35 -4.82
CA PHE A 41 4.68 -9.26 -3.39
C PHE A 41 3.38 -8.95 -2.67
N MET A 42 3.12 -9.66 -1.58
CA MET A 42 2.05 -9.37 -0.65
C MET A 42 2.62 -8.56 0.52
N MET A 43 1.94 -7.47 0.86
CA MET A 43 2.28 -6.61 1.99
C MET A 43 1.20 -6.75 3.05
N THR A 44 1.60 -7.11 4.28
CA THR A 44 0.73 -7.06 5.46
C THR A 44 1.15 -5.87 6.33
N PRO A 45 0.40 -4.75 6.33
CA PRO A 45 0.77 -3.56 7.08
C PRO A 45 0.72 -3.80 8.60
N THR A 46 1.72 -3.31 9.32
CA THR A 46 1.76 -3.28 10.80
C THR A 46 1.57 -1.88 11.33
N PHE A 47 1.99 -0.87 10.58
CA PHE A 47 1.89 0.54 10.95
C PHE A 47 1.68 1.41 9.71
N VAL A 48 0.77 2.39 9.80
CA VAL A 48 0.54 3.38 8.74
C VAL A 48 0.66 4.77 9.34
N GLU A 49 1.51 5.61 8.75
CA GLU A 49 1.56 7.04 9.03
C GLU A 49 1.27 7.78 7.72
N LYS A 50 0.45 8.83 7.80
CA LYS A 50 0.28 9.79 6.71
C LYS A 50 0.13 11.21 7.25
N TRP A 51 0.52 12.14 6.39
CA TRP A 51 0.31 13.56 6.63
C TRP A 51 -1.07 13.98 6.13
N LEU A 52 -1.77 14.75 6.94
CA LEU A 52 -3.04 15.38 6.62
C LEU A 52 -2.91 16.89 6.80
N TYR A 53 -3.61 17.65 5.97
CA TYR A 53 -3.77 19.09 6.17
C TYR A 53 -5.25 19.36 6.39
N ILE A 54 -5.63 19.67 7.62
CA ILE A 54 -7.00 20.00 8.01
C ILE A 54 -7.03 21.50 8.21
N ASP A 55 -7.80 22.21 7.39
CA ASP A 55 -7.86 23.68 7.35
C ASP A 55 -6.47 24.34 7.19
N GLY A 56 -5.60 23.71 6.40
CA GLY A 56 -4.23 24.17 6.16
C GLY A 56 -3.25 23.88 7.30
N ILE A 57 -3.70 23.32 8.42
CA ILE A 57 -2.87 22.95 9.56
C ILE A 57 -2.36 21.52 9.37
N PRO A 58 -1.05 21.24 9.55
CA PRO A 58 -0.50 19.90 9.38
C PRO A 58 -0.83 19.00 10.58
N TYR A 59 -1.27 17.78 10.27
CA TYR A 59 -1.51 16.68 11.19
C TYR A 59 -0.76 15.44 10.73
N ILE A 60 -0.38 14.62 11.70
CA ILE A 60 0.11 13.27 11.48
C ILE A 60 -0.97 12.31 11.95
N GLU A 61 -1.52 11.53 11.01
CA GLU A 61 -2.42 10.41 11.32
C GLU A 61 -1.61 9.12 11.36
N THR A 62 -1.69 8.40 12.48
CA THR A 62 -1.07 7.09 12.65
C THR A 62 -2.12 6.00 12.94
N LEU A 63 -1.87 4.83 12.39
CA LEU A 63 -2.63 3.60 12.61
C LEU A 63 -1.63 2.51 13.00
N ASP A 64 -1.58 2.16 14.27
CA ASP A 64 -0.87 0.99 14.75
C ASP A 64 -1.81 -0.21 14.69
N ILE A 65 -1.64 -1.05 13.67
CA ILE A 65 -2.52 -2.17 13.38
C ILE A 65 -2.28 -3.30 14.38
N VAL A 66 -1.04 -3.47 14.85
CA VAL A 66 -0.64 -4.51 15.79
C VAL A 66 -1.30 -4.26 17.15
N HIS A 67 -1.24 -3.03 17.64
CA HIS A 67 -1.81 -2.65 18.94
C HIS A 67 -3.25 -2.14 18.85
N ARG A 68 -3.82 -2.04 17.63
CA ARG A 68 -5.15 -1.50 17.34
C ARG A 68 -5.34 -0.08 17.88
N GLN A 69 -4.33 0.76 17.70
CA GLN A 69 -4.34 2.15 18.14
C GLN A 69 -4.46 3.10 16.96
N TYR A 70 -5.17 4.19 17.18
CA TYR A 70 -5.33 5.28 16.24
C TYR A 70 -4.93 6.58 16.94
N GLU A 71 -4.15 7.40 16.26
CA GLU A 71 -3.81 8.75 16.71
C GLU A 71 -3.91 9.72 15.55
N LEU A 72 -4.50 10.89 15.82
CA LEU A 72 -4.41 12.06 14.97
C LEU A 72 -3.86 13.20 15.81
N ARG A 73 -2.64 13.63 15.50
CA ARG A 73 -1.97 14.69 16.27
C ARG A 73 -1.58 15.85 15.37
N GLN A 74 -1.83 17.06 15.85
CA GLN A 74 -1.34 18.26 15.17
C GLN A 74 0.19 18.30 15.23
N TYR A 75 0.82 18.59 14.11
CA TYR A 75 2.26 18.82 14.08
C TYR A 75 2.56 20.26 14.51
N VAL A 76 3.33 20.41 15.60
CA VAL A 76 3.61 21.73 16.21
C VAL A 76 4.99 22.30 15.87
N GLY A 77 5.76 21.64 14.99
CA GLY A 77 7.18 21.99 14.77
C GLY A 77 8.04 21.68 15.99
N VAL A 78 9.37 21.66 15.81
CA VAL A 78 10.36 21.55 16.90
C VAL A 78 11.05 22.88 17.06
#